data_AF-A0AAW0JEU6-F1
#
_entry.id   AF-A0AAW0JEU6-F1
#
_cell.length_a   1.000
_cell.length_b   1.000
_cell.length_c   1.000
_cell.angle_alpha   90.00
_cell.angle_beta   90.00
_cell.angle_gamma   90.00
#
_symmetry.space_group_name_H-M   'P 1'
#
loop_
_entity.id
_entity.type
_entity.pdbx_description
1 polymer ?
#
loop_
_entity_poly.entity_id
_entity_poly.type
_entity_poly.pdbx_seq_one_letter_code
_entity_poly.pdbx_strand_id
1 'polypeptide(L)'
;MLASSTLRLPNIRPTPISSNQNPSEPDTKPVPQARKLKGSARLNRWSRARTIRSGRKLDRPDQQVQALEAKRPPVEATESELNSVTKIDGEDDVELRVGKSIYMISDGTGWTAEHSVNAALGQFEHCLVDRGCPVNTHLFSGIDDVDRLMEIVKQAAKEGAMVVYTLADPSMGESAKQACKLWGIPSTDILGPITEAIAAHLGVSPSGLPRGAPGRTIPLSEEYFRRIEAIEFTIKQDDGALPQNLYKADIVLTGVSRTGKTPLSIYLAQKGYKVANVPIVMGIELPKTLFEVDPEKVFGLTINPVILQAIRKARAKSLGFNIETRSNYSEMDYVREELEFARRNFAQNPVWPVIEVTGKAIEETAAVILRLYHDRKHRCSMPGISKRY
;
A
#
# COMPACT_ATOMS: atom_id res chain seq x y z
N MET A 1 -68.43 25.37 45.39
CA MET A 1 -68.77 24.13 44.64
C MET A 1 -67.43 23.48 44.30
N LEU A 2 -66.99 22.43 45.01
CA LEU A 2 -67.36 21.01 44.82
C LEU A 2 -66.95 20.49 43.42
N ALA A 3 -66.20 19.39 43.24
CA ALA A 3 -65.45 18.51 44.16
C ALA A 3 -64.36 17.76 43.33
N SER A 4 -63.12 17.60 43.81
CA SER A 4 -62.55 16.39 44.45
C SER A 4 -62.59 15.08 43.64
N SER A 5 -61.43 14.54 43.27
CA SER A 5 -60.91 13.31 43.90
C SER A 5 -59.44 13.01 43.53
N THR A 6 -58.69 12.52 44.51
CA THR A 6 -57.32 11.97 44.40
C THR A 6 -57.36 10.51 44.90
N LEU A 7 -56.29 9.73 44.62
CA LEU A 7 -55.73 8.59 45.40
C LEU A 7 -54.81 7.80 44.44
N ARG A 8 -53.47 7.77 44.60
CA ARG A 8 -52.60 7.07 45.58
C ARG A 8 -52.53 5.53 45.43
N LEU A 9 -51.30 5.06 45.24
CA LEU A 9 -50.83 3.67 45.37
C LEU A 9 -50.93 3.16 46.83
N PRO A 10 -50.86 1.83 47.01
CA PRO A 10 -49.99 1.30 48.07
C PRO A 10 -49.07 0.14 47.64
N ASN A 11 -47.88 0.12 48.23
CA ASN A 11 -47.01 -1.06 48.37
C ASN A 11 -47.64 -2.09 49.32
N ILE A 12 -47.28 -3.38 49.22
CA ILE A 12 -47.11 -4.30 50.38
C ILE A 12 -46.41 -5.64 49.98
N ARG A 13 -45.59 -6.15 50.90
CA ARG A 13 -44.83 -7.43 51.02
C ARG A 13 -45.14 -7.97 52.45
N PRO A 14 -44.68 -9.14 52.96
CA PRO A 14 -44.16 -10.41 52.37
C PRO A 14 -44.62 -11.72 53.12
N THR A 15 -43.93 -12.87 52.88
CA THR A 15 -43.74 -14.07 53.77
C THR A 15 -44.97 -14.99 54.06
N PRO A 16 -44.84 -16.23 54.62
CA PRO A 16 -43.70 -16.99 55.23
C PRO A 16 -43.48 -18.43 54.62
N ILE A 17 -42.82 -19.47 55.19
CA ILE A 17 -41.48 -19.73 55.85
C ILE A 17 -41.19 -21.26 55.79
N SER A 18 -39.96 -21.71 55.50
CA SER A 18 -39.26 -22.93 56.05
C SER A 18 -37.99 -23.25 55.21
N SER A 19 -36.71 -23.19 55.63
CA SER A 19 -35.94 -23.47 56.87
C SER A 19 -35.25 -24.85 56.91
N ASN A 20 -33.97 -24.94 56.47
CA ASN A 20 -32.94 -25.64 57.26
C ASN A 20 -31.47 -25.35 56.85
N GLN A 21 -30.76 -24.67 57.74
CA GLN A 21 -29.39 -24.90 58.28
C GLN A 21 -28.19 -25.34 57.39
N ASN A 22 -27.27 -24.37 57.16
CA ASN A 22 -25.85 -24.35 57.59
C ASN A 22 -24.75 -25.27 56.95
N PRO A 23 -23.43 -24.91 57.06
CA PRO A 23 -22.55 -24.83 55.88
C PRO A 23 -21.25 -25.67 55.91
N SER A 24 -20.53 -25.72 54.77
CA SER A 24 -19.08 -26.04 54.71
C SER A 24 -18.41 -25.60 53.39
N GLU A 25 -17.22 -25.01 53.53
CA GLU A 25 -16.02 -24.91 52.64
C GLU A 25 -16.09 -24.52 51.13
N PRO A 26 -15.16 -23.67 50.64
CA PRO A 26 -15.01 -23.36 49.21
C PRO A 26 -14.03 -24.31 48.50
N ASP A 27 -14.56 -25.15 47.61
CA ASP A 27 -13.77 -26.13 46.87
C ASP A 27 -13.02 -25.49 45.67
N THR A 28 -11.68 -25.40 45.77
CA THR A 28 -10.81 -24.81 44.74
C THR A 28 -10.71 -25.67 43.48
N LYS A 29 -11.54 -25.35 42.47
CA LYS A 29 -11.45 -26.00 41.15
C LYS A 29 -10.18 -25.58 40.39
N PRO A 30 -9.37 -26.53 39.87
CA PRO A 30 -8.13 -26.20 39.16
C PRO A 30 -8.40 -25.63 37.76
N VAL A 31 -7.63 -24.60 37.40
CA VAL A 31 -7.61 -24.01 36.05
C VAL A 31 -7.11 -25.06 35.03
N PRO A 32 -7.82 -25.30 33.91
CA PRO A 32 -7.38 -26.27 32.93
C PRO A 32 -6.12 -25.80 32.20
N GLN A 33 -5.02 -26.55 32.35
CA GLN A 33 -3.78 -26.29 31.62
C GLN A 33 -4.01 -26.38 30.10
N ALA A 34 -3.54 -25.36 29.37
CA ALA A 34 -3.66 -25.30 27.92
C ALA A 34 -2.91 -26.47 27.25
N ARG A 35 -3.68 -27.41 26.65
CA ARG A 35 -3.13 -28.45 25.78
C ARG A 35 -2.40 -27.78 24.61
N LYS A 36 -1.06 -27.86 24.59
CA LYS A 36 -0.24 -27.48 23.43
C LYS A 36 -0.63 -28.35 22.23
N LEU A 37 -1.44 -27.80 21.33
CA LEU A 37 -1.76 -28.39 20.02
C LEU A 37 -0.45 -28.63 19.25
N LYS A 38 -0.08 -29.90 19.06
CA LYS A 38 1.05 -30.28 18.20
C LYS A 38 0.69 -29.94 16.75
N GLY A 39 1.16 -28.77 16.29
CA GLY A 39 1.05 -28.38 14.88
C GLY A 39 1.68 -29.45 13.97
N SER A 40 1.00 -29.76 12.86
CA SER A 40 1.42 -30.85 11.98
C SER A 40 2.83 -30.61 11.40
N ALA A 41 3.58 -31.69 11.17
CA ALA A 41 4.93 -31.61 10.60
C ALA A 41 4.99 -30.90 9.23
N ARG A 42 3.86 -30.81 8.51
CA ARG A 42 3.71 -30.00 7.28
C ARG A 42 3.72 -28.50 7.59
N LEU A 43 2.93 -28.02 8.56
CA LEU A 43 2.90 -26.59 8.95
C LEU A 43 4.29 -26.07 9.39
N ASN A 44 5.09 -26.94 10.02
CA ASN A 44 6.46 -26.61 10.43
C ASN A 44 7.43 -26.44 9.25
N ARG A 45 7.23 -27.12 8.10
CA ARG A 45 8.05 -26.91 6.88
C ARG A 45 7.76 -25.57 6.22
N TRP A 46 6.48 -25.20 6.12
CA TRP A 46 6.09 -23.85 5.71
C TRP A 46 6.68 -22.79 6.65
N SER A 47 6.80 -23.07 7.95
CA SER A 47 7.53 -22.20 8.89
C SER A 47 9.02 -22.02 8.57
N ARG A 48 9.72 -23.09 8.16
CA ARG A 48 11.14 -23.00 7.79
C ARG A 48 11.33 -22.24 6.48
N ALA A 49 10.45 -22.45 5.50
CA ALA A 49 10.39 -21.60 4.30
C ALA A 49 10.10 -20.12 4.63
N ARG A 50 9.25 -19.83 5.62
CA ARG A 50 9.02 -18.46 6.13
C ARG A 50 10.31 -17.83 6.66
N THR A 51 11.12 -18.52 7.47
CA THR A 51 12.41 -17.98 7.98
C THR A 51 13.38 -17.60 6.86
N ILE A 52 13.38 -18.35 5.75
CA ILE A 52 14.17 -18.05 4.54
C ILE A 52 13.59 -16.83 3.80
N ARG A 53 12.26 -16.66 3.78
CA ARG A 53 11.56 -15.52 3.16
C ARG A 53 11.66 -14.21 3.97
N SER A 54 11.57 -14.27 5.30
CA SER A 54 11.48 -13.11 6.19
C SER A 54 12.85 -12.63 6.71
N GLY A 55 13.79 -13.53 7.00
CA GLY A 55 15.09 -13.18 7.56
C GLY A 55 15.10 -12.92 9.08
N ARG A 56 14.01 -13.18 9.81
CA ARG A 56 14.00 -13.09 11.28
C ARG A 56 14.78 -14.26 11.91
N LYS A 57 15.47 -14.01 13.03
CA LYS A 57 16.11 -15.04 13.86
C LYS A 57 15.05 -15.95 14.51
N LEU A 58 15.47 -17.16 14.86
CA LEU A 58 14.76 -18.02 15.83
C LEU A 58 15.33 -17.71 17.21
N ASP A 59 14.48 -17.26 18.13
CA ASP A 59 14.88 -17.14 19.53
C ASP A 59 15.12 -18.53 20.12
N ARG A 60 16.26 -18.69 20.80
CA ARG A 60 16.54 -19.80 21.71
C ARG A 60 16.35 -19.29 23.15
N PRO A 61 15.89 -20.13 24.08
CA PRO A 61 15.56 -19.70 25.43
C PRO A 61 16.80 -19.23 26.22
N ASP A 62 16.53 -18.39 27.22
CA ASP A 62 17.51 -17.58 27.94
C ASP A 62 18.67 -18.35 28.59
N GLN A 63 19.84 -17.73 28.58
CA GLN A 63 20.84 -17.88 29.64
C GLN A 63 21.22 -16.50 30.16
N GLN A 64 21.10 -16.33 31.47
CA GLN A 64 21.38 -15.08 32.19
C GLN A 64 22.87 -14.72 32.11
N VAL A 65 23.17 -13.45 31.83
CA VAL A 65 24.44 -12.82 32.21
C VAL A 65 24.13 -11.44 32.79
N GLN A 66 24.76 -11.11 33.92
CA GLN A 66 24.48 -9.93 34.73
C GLN A 66 24.99 -8.63 34.06
N ALA A 67 24.27 -7.53 34.27
CA ALA A 67 24.74 -6.20 33.93
C ALA A 67 25.63 -5.63 35.05
N LEU A 68 26.75 -5.01 34.68
CA LEU A 68 27.58 -4.18 35.55
C LEU A 68 27.52 -2.73 35.07
N GLU A 69 27.25 -1.81 35.98
CA GLU A 69 27.14 -0.38 35.72
C GLU A 69 28.51 0.27 35.53
N ALA A 70 28.61 1.26 34.64
CA ALA A 70 29.67 2.26 34.67
C ALA A 70 29.12 3.62 34.18
N LYS A 71 29.11 4.61 35.06
CA LYS A 71 28.62 5.98 34.81
C LYS A 71 29.52 6.74 33.82
N ARG A 72 28.95 7.67 33.06
CA ARG A 72 29.66 8.81 32.44
C ARG A 72 29.00 10.12 32.87
N PRO A 73 29.76 11.18 33.18
CA PRO A 73 29.21 12.50 33.54
C PRO A 73 28.89 13.34 32.28
N PRO A 74 28.07 14.40 32.42
CA PRO A 74 27.75 15.33 31.33
C PRO A 74 28.79 16.47 31.24
N VAL A 75 28.91 17.09 30.06
CA VAL A 75 29.56 18.40 29.86
C VAL A 75 28.70 19.23 28.92
N GLU A 76 28.62 20.53 29.19
CA GLU A 76 27.70 21.50 28.58
C GLU A 76 28.14 21.94 27.17
N ALA A 77 27.21 22.51 26.42
CA ALA A 77 27.49 23.20 25.16
C ALA A 77 27.66 24.70 25.41
N THR A 78 28.70 25.29 24.82
CA THR A 78 28.90 26.74 24.74
C THR A 78 29.02 27.17 23.28
N GLU A 79 28.55 28.39 22.99
CA GLU A 79 28.50 28.95 21.63
C GLU A 79 29.82 29.60 21.19
N SER A 80 29.86 29.90 19.89
CA SER A 80 30.83 30.76 19.17
C SER A 80 32.24 30.20 18.93
N GLU A 81 32.56 30.02 17.65
CA GLU A 81 33.62 30.81 17.00
C GLU A 81 33.39 30.88 15.48
N LEU A 82 33.89 31.96 14.87
CA LEU A 82 33.62 32.36 13.48
C LEU A 82 34.95 32.38 12.68
N ASN A 83 34.82 32.18 11.36
CA ASN A 83 35.77 32.57 10.29
C ASN A 83 36.82 31.58 9.74
N SER A 84 36.91 31.66 8.41
CA SER A 84 38.08 31.51 7.54
C SER A 84 38.74 30.13 7.36
N VAL A 85 38.40 29.50 6.22
CA VAL A 85 39.41 28.89 5.34
C VAL A 85 39.18 29.41 3.91
N THR A 86 40.28 29.62 3.20
CA THR A 86 40.40 30.40 1.95
C THR A 86 39.99 29.66 0.66
N LYS A 87 39.75 30.47 -0.38
CA LYS A 87 39.68 30.06 -1.79
C LYS A 87 40.78 29.07 -2.19
N ILE A 88 40.43 28.14 -3.06
CA ILE A 88 41.33 27.57 -4.08
C ILE A 88 40.54 27.60 -5.39
N ASP A 89 41.11 28.23 -6.41
CA ASP A 89 40.49 28.35 -7.74
C ASP A 89 40.63 27.04 -8.52
N GLY A 90 39.63 26.74 -9.35
CA GLY A 90 39.59 25.58 -10.24
C GLY A 90 38.48 25.75 -11.26
N GLU A 91 38.85 26.15 -12.47
CA GLU A 91 37.94 26.36 -13.60
C GLU A 91 37.41 25.02 -14.12
N ASP A 92 36.21 24.66 -13.71
CA ASP A 92 35.31 23.74 -14.42
C ASP A 92 33.91 24.36 -14.37
N ASP A 93 33.59 25.21 -15.35
CA ASP A 93 32.26 25.83 -15.54
C ASP A 93 31.23 24.78 -15.98
N VAL A 94 30.91 23.87 -15.06
CA VAL A 94 29.68 23.09 -15.13
C VAL A 94 28.56 24.03 -14.67
N GLU A 95 27.94 24.74 -15.61
CA GLU A 95 26.64 25.37 -15.38
C GLU A 95 25.70 24.33 -14.75
N LEU A 96 25.44 24.48 -13.45
CA LEU A 96 24.41 23.76 -12.73
C LEU A 96 23.07 24.18 -13.34
N ARG A 97 22.64 23.49 -14.40
CA ARG A 97 21.38 23.73 -15.09
C ARG A 97 20.25 23.75 -14.07
N VAL A 98 19.79 24.97 -13.77
CA VAL A 98 18.72 25.18 -12.80
C VAL A 98 17.50 24.41 -13.26
N GLY A 99 17.07 23.43 -12.45
CA GLY A 99 15.97 22.54 -12.80
C GLY A 99 14.68 23.32 -13.01
N LYS A 100 13.96 23.02 -14.10
CA LYS A 100 12.66 23.66 -14.37
C LYS A 100 11.64 23.20 -13.33
N SER A 101 10.99 24.15 -12.68
CA SER A 101 10.00 23.84 -11.65
C SER A 101 8.59 23.66 -12.22
N ILE A 102 7.87 22.67 -11.69
CA ILE A 102 6.45 22.41 -11.92
C ILE A 102 5.74 22.54 -10.58
N TYR A 103 4.85 23.53 -10.48
CA TYR A 103 4.01 23.76 -9.31
C TYR A 103 2.68 23.07 -9.51
N MET A 104 2.23 22.29 -8.53
CA MET A 104 1.00 21.51 -8.56
C MET A 104 0.06 22.01 -7.46
N ILE A 105 -1.04 22.66 -7.83
CA ILE A 105 -1.95 23.34 -6.90
C ILE A 105 -3.29 22.60 -6.81
N SER A 106 -3.78 22.34 -5.59
CA SER A 106 -5.04 21.64 -5.37
C SER A 106 -5.78 22.16 -4.14
N ASP A 107 -7.09 22.31 -4.27
CA ASP A 107 -8.02 22.56 -3.16
C ASP A 107 -8.20 21.32 -2.25
N GLY A 108 -8.08 20.12 -2.82
CA GLY A 108 -7.95 18.85 -2.12
C GLY A 108 -6.50 18.47 -1.83
N THR A 109 -6.17 17.21 -2.10
CA THR A 109 -4.91 16.56 -1.71
C THR A 109 -3.79 16.60 -2.74
N GLY A 110 -4.00 17.16 -3.93
CA GLY A 110 -2.97 17.26 -4.97
C GLY A 110 -2.61 15.96 -5.71
N TRP A 111 -2.88 14.78 -5.14
CA TRP A 111 -2.50 13.48 -5.72
C TRP A 111 -2.95 13.27 -7.18
N THR A 112 -4.09 13.83 -7.61
CA THR A 112 -4.54 13.73 -9.01
C THR A 112 -3.66 14.54 -9.97
N ALA A 113 -3.23 15.74 -9.55
CA ALA A 113 -2.29 16.54 -10.32
C ALA A 113 -0.93 15.84 -10.40
N GLU A 114 -0.41 15.36 -9.26
CA GLU A 114 0.86 14.65 -9.18
C GLU A 114 0.91 13.38 -10.05
N HIS A 115 -0.12 12.53 -10.00
CA HIS A 115 -0.18 11.34 -10.86
C HIS A 115 -0.20 11.71 -12.36
N SER A 116 -0.88 12.79 -12.72
CA SER A 116 -0.97 13.25 -14.11
C SER A 116 0.36 13.86 -14.59
N VAL A 117 1.03 14.63 -13.75
CA VAL A 117 2.38 15.18 -14.02
C VAL A 117 3.41 14.06 -14.13
N ASN A 118 3.42 13.09 -13.21
CA ASN A 118 4.32 11.93 -13.28
C ASN A 118 4.08 11.09 -14.55
N ALA A 119 2.82 10.88 -14.95
CA ALA A 119 2.51 10.19 -16.21
C ALA A 119 2.98 10.99 -17.45
N ALA A 120 2.85 12.31 -17.44
CA ALA A 120 3.35 13.18 -18.50
C ALA A 120 4.89 13.21 -18.57
N LEU A 121 5.57 13.24 -17.42
CA LEU A 121 7.04 13.21 -17.32
C LEU A 121 7.64 11.93 -17.91
N GLY A 122 6.91 10.80 -17.89
CA GLY A 122 7.29 9.57 -18.58
C GLY A 122 7.53 9.73 -20.09
N GLN A 123 6.93 10.73 -20.75
CA GLN A 123 7.21 11.03 -22.17
C GLN A 123 8.61 11.64 -22.39
N PHE A 124 9.28 12.08 -21.32
CA PHE A 124 10.57 12.78 -21.35
C PHE A 124 11.71 11.99 -20.70
N GLU A 125 11.52 10.69 -20.42
CA GLU A 125 12.54 9.81 -19.79
C GLU A 125 13.92 9.96 -20.43
N HIS A 126 13.99 10.02 -21.76
CA HIS A 126 15.22 10.22 -22.53
C HIS A 126 15.99 11.50 -22.16
N CYS A 127 15.32 12.63 -21.86
CA CYS A 127 16.00 13.85 -21.41
C CYS A 127 16.22 13.90 -19.89
N LEU A 128 15.42 13.16 -19.12
CA LEU A 128 15.52 13.10 -17.65
C LEU A 128 16.69 12.23 -17.19
N VAL A 129 16.91 11.07 -17.83
CA VAL A 129 17.98 10.12 -17.49
C VAL A 129 19.37 10.74 -17.69
N ASP A 130 19.59 11.39 -18.83
CA ASP A 130 20.87 12.05 -19.16
C ASP A 130 21.04 13.41 -18.45
N ARG A 131 20.11 13.78 -17.54
CA ARG A 131 20.03 15.09 -16.87
C ARG A 131 20.06 16.29 -17.84
N GLY A 132 19.66 16.10 -19.09
CA GLY A 132 19.57 17.17 -20.08
C GLY A 132 18.51 18.21 -19.69
N CYS A 133 17.42 17.73 -19.08
CA CYS A 133 16.24 18.51 -18.69
C CYS A 133 15.87 18.26 -17.21
N PRO A 134 16.65 18.73 -16.20
CA PRO A 134 16.27 18.52 -14.80
C PRO A 134 14.93 19.20 -14.47
N VAL A 135 14.05 18.49 -13.77
CA VAL A 135 12.71 18.95 -13.37
C VAL A 135 12.52 18.81 -11.86
N ASN A 136 11.98 19.86 -11.22
CA ASN A 136 11.58 19.87 -9.82
C ASN A 136 10.05 19.96 -9.72
N THR A 137 9.43 19.20 -8.81
CA THR A 137 7.97 19.18 -8.63
C THR A 137 7.58 19.63 -7.22
N HIS A 138 6.69 20.62 -7.12
CA HIS A 138 6.27 21.23 -5.84
C HIS A 138 4.75 21.07 -5.66
N LEU A 139 4.30 20.39 -4.60
CA LEU A 139 2.89 20.11 -4.36
C LEU A 139 2.31 21.04 -3.28
N PHE A 140 1.24 21.76 -3.64
CA PHE A 140 0.49 22.67 -2.77
C PHE A 140 -0.94 22.13 -2.61
N SER A 141 -1.24 21.59 -1.44
CA SER A 141 -2.52 20.96 -1.09
C SER A 141 -3.32 21.81 -0.11
N GLY A 142 -4.65 21.68 -0.15
CA GLY A 142 -5.55 22.47 0.68
C GLY A 142 -5.48 23.96 0.35
N ILE A 143 -5.52 24.31 -0.93
CA ILE A 143 -5.54 25.70 -1.43
C ILE A 143 -6.99 26.04 -1.82
N ASP A 144 -7.78 26.45 -0.82
CA ASP A 144 -9.19 26.80 -0.94
C ASP A 144 -9.47 28.32 -0.81
N ASP A 145 -8.42 29.13 -0.69
CA ASP A 145 -8.49 30.60 -0.62
C ASP A 145 -7.69 31.31 -1.73
N VAL A 146 -8.19 32.48 -2.16
CA VAL A 146 -7.62 33.24 -3.28
C VAL A 146 -6.27 33.86 -2.91
N ASP A 147 -6.08 34.35 -1.68
CA ASP A 147 -4.87 35.07 -1.29
C ASP A 147 -3.64 34.15 -1.36
N ARG A 148 -3.75 32.94 -0.80
CA ARG A 148 -2.71 31.91 -0.84
C ARG A 148 -2.47 31.37 -2.25
N LEU A 149 -3.52 31.23 -3.06
CA LEU A 149 -3.38 30.92 -4.49
C LEU A 149 -2.52 31.99 -5.20
N MET A 150 -2.77 33.28 -4.93
CA MET A 150 -2.02 34.39 -5.49
C MET A 150 -0.56 34.44 -4.98
N GLU A 151 -0.31 34.10 -3.71
CA GLU A 151 1.05 33.94 -3.18
C GLU A 151 1.83 32.84 -3.90
N ILE A 152 1.22 31.67 -4.10
CA ILE A 152 1.85 30.52 -4.79
C ILE A 152 2.13 30.86 -6.26
N VAL A 153 1.18 31.49 -6.96
CA VAL A 153 1.37 31.94 -8.35
C VAL A 153 2.49 32.98 -8.46
N LYS A 154 2.55 33.93 -7.51
CA LYS A 154 3.62 34.93 -7.44
C LYS A 154 4.99 34.30 -7.15
N GLN A 155 5.05 33.22 -6.37
CA GLN A 155 6.29 32.49 -6.14
C GLN A 155 6.71 31.67 -7.38
N ALA A 156 5.77 30.98 -8.03
CA ALA A 156 5.99 30.30 -9.30
C ALA A 156 6.57 31.24 -10.37
N ALA A 157 6.08 32.48 -10.44
CA ALA A 157 6.59 33.51 -11.34
C ALA A 157 8.05 33.91 -11.07
N LYS A 158 8.46 34.02 -9.80
CA LYS A 158 9.87 34.30 -9.45
C LYS A 158 10.81 33.15 -9.84
N GLU A 159 10.32 31.92 -9.76
CA GLU A 159 11.10 30.70 -10.05
C GLU A 159 11.00 30.26 -11.52
N GLY A 160 10.25 30.97 -12.37
CA GLY A 160 10.00 30.59 -13.76
C GLY A 160 9.26 29.26 -13.91
N ALA A 161 8.48 28.88 -12.89
CA ALA A 161 7.78 27.60 -12.81
C ALA A 161 6.48 27.60 -13.63
N MET A 162 6.15 26.45 -14.22
CA MET A 162 4.80 26.23 -14.78
C MET A 162 3.83 25.79 -13.68
N VAL A 163 2.55 26.18 -13.80
CA VAL A 163 1.51 25.87 -12.81
C VAL A 163 0.47 24.89 -13.35
N VAL A 164 0.43 23.71 -12.76
CA VAL A 164 -0.57 22.68 -13.02
C VAL A 164 -1.55 22.69 -11.85
N TYR A 165 -2.86 22.66 -12.10
CA TYR A 165 -3.83 22.76 -11.02
C TYR A 165 -5.07 21.88 -11.18
N THR A 166 -5.71 21.61 -10.04
CA THR A 166 -7.03 20.98 -9.94
C THR A 166 -7.84 21.73 -8.88
N LEU A 167 -8.74 22.58 -9.33
CA LEU A 167 -9.60 23.42 -8.49
C LEU A 167 -11.06 23.16 -8.86
N ALA A 168 -11.89 22.78 -7.89
CA ALA A 168 -13.29 22.41 -8.08
C ALA A 168 -14.21 23.63 -8.16
N ASP A 169 -13.84 24.73 -7.50
CA ASP A 169 -14.54 26.02 -7.59
C ASP A 169 -14.15 26.73 -8.91
N PRO A 170 -15.12 27.01 -9.81
CA PRO A 170 -14.85 27.70 -11.07
C PRO A 170 -14.24 29.09 -10.90
N SER A 171 -14.57 29.80 -9.81
CA SER A 171 -14.03 31.13 -9.52
C SER A 171 -12.55 31.07 -9.14
N MET A 172 -12.15 30.04 -8.38
CA MET A 172 -10.74 29.74 -8.07
C MET A 172 -9.98 29.31 -9.32
N GLY A 173 -10.57 28.46 -10.17
CA GLY A 173 -9.98 28.01 -11.44
C GLY A 173 -9.71 29.15 -12.42
N GLU A 174 -10.67 30.07 -12.58
CA GLU A 174 -10.50 31.25 -13.42
C GLU A 174 -9.54 32.27 -12.78
N SER A 175 -9.55 32.43 -11.45
CA SER A 175 -8.56 33.28 -10.74
C SER A 175 -7.13 32.78 -10.95
N ALA A 176 -6.90 31.47 -10.83
CA ALA A 176 -5.59 30.85 -11.09
C ALA A 176 -5.11 31.13 -12.52
N LYS A 177 -6.00 30.95 -13.51
CA LYS A 177 -5.74 31.20 -14.94
C LYS A 177 -5.42 32.67 -15.23
N GLN A 178 -6.20 33.60 -14.69
CA GLN A 178 -5.98 35.03 -14.87
C GLN A 178 -4.68 35.49 -14.19
N ALA A 179 -4.40 35.01 -12.98
CA ALA A 179 -3.17 35.31 -12.28
C ALA A 179 -1.94 34.78 -13.03
N CYS A 180 -1.96 33.52 -13.48
CA CYS A 180 -0.86 32.96 -14.27
C CYS A 180 -0.62 33.76 -15.56
N LYS A 181 -1.69 34.15 -16.26
CA LYS A 181 -1.61 35.00 -17.45
C LYS A 181 -1.03 36.39 -17.16
N LEU A 182 -1.39 37.01 -16.03
CA LEU A 182 -0.86 38.31 -15.60
C LEU A 182 0.64 38.25 -15.29
N TRP A 183 1.08 37.18 -14.62
CA TRP A 183 2.50 36.95 -14.30
C TRP A 183 3.31 36.33 -15.44
N GLY A 184 2.70 36.03 -16.59
CA GLY A 184 3.37 35.48 -17.77
C GLY A 184 3.82 34.02 -17.64
N ILE A 185 3.31 33.26 -16.66
CA ILE A 185 3.68 31.85 -16.45
C ILE A 185 2.74 30.88 -17.17
N PRO A 186 3.26 29.78 -17.76
CA PRO A 186 2.41 28.73 -18.33
C PRO A 186 1.56 28.07 -17.25
N SER A 187 0.28 27.86 -17.52
CA SER A 187 -0.59 27.11 -16.61
C SER A 187 -1.59 26.17 -17.30
N THR A 188 -2.08 25.18 -16.57
CA THR A 188 -3.02 24.16 -17.08
C THR A 188 -3.91 23.59 -15.98
N ASP A 189 -5.22 23.63 -16.20
CA ASP A 189 -6.21 22.86 -15.44
C ASP A 189 -6.28 21.42 -16.00
N ILE A 190 -6.05 20.42 -15.14
CA ILE A 190 -6.16 19.00 -15.54
C ILE A 190 -7.62 18.53 -15.58
N LEU A 191 -8.45 18.99 -14.64
CA LEU A 191 -9.77 18.40 -14.38
C LEU A 191 -10.93 19.20 -14.94
N GLY A 192 -10.78 20.49 -15.22
CA GLY A 192 -11.82 21.32 -15.84
C GLY A 192 -12.41 20.68 -17.10
N PRO A 193 -11.62 20.38 -18.15
CA PRO A 193 -12.13 19.79 -19.39
C PRO A 193 -12.80 18.42 -19.21
N ILE A 194 -12.31 17.60 -18.28
CA ILE A 194 -12.87 16.27 -17.98
C ILE A 194 -14.21 16.42 -17.23
N THR A 195 -14.26 17.34 -16.27
CA THR A 195 -15.45 17.68 -15.49
C THR A 195 -16.56 18.24 -16.38
N GLU A 196 -16.23 19.13 -17.31
CA GLU A 196 -17.16 19.68 -18.30
C GLU A 196 -17.72 18.60 -19.24
N ALA A 197 -16.84 17.71 -19.76
CA ALA A 197 -17.27 16.61 -20.62
C ALA A 197 -18.21 15.63 -19.89
N ILE A 198 -17.92 15.32 -18.61
CA ILE A 198 -18.79 14.48 -17.77
C ILE A 198 -20.12 15.20 -17.49
N ALA A 199 -20.10 16.49 -17.17
CA ALA A 199 -21.32 17.28 -16.94
C ALA A 199 -22.24 17.31 -18.17
N ALA A 200 -21.67 17.53 -19.35
CA ALA A 200 -22.39 17.48 -20.62
C ALA A 200 -22.97 16.08 -20.92
N HIS A 201 -22.20 15.01 -20.63
CA HIS A 201 -22.66 13.63 -20.83
C HIS A 201 -23.78 13.20 -19.87
N LEU A 202 -23.71 13.66 -18.61
CA LEU A 202 -24.73 13.35 -17.58
C LEU A 202 -25.93 14.29 -17.61
N GLY A 203 -25.83 15.45 -18.27
CA GLY A 203 -26.86 16.49 -18.25
C GLY A 203 -26.99 17.21 -16.90
N VAL A 204 -25.93 17.23 -16.09
CA VAL A 204 -25.93 17.76 -14.71
C VAL A 204 -24.70 18.63 -14.47
N SER A 205 -24.91 19.85 -13.97
CA SER A 205 -23.82 20.78 -13.64
C SER A 205 -22.90 20.26 -12.52
N PRO A 206 -21.58 20.52 -12.57
CA PRO A 206 -20.66 20.16 -11.48
C PRO A 206 -21.03 20.84 -10.17
N SER A 207 -20.70 20.21 -9.03
CA SER A 207 -21.04 20.77 -7.71
C SER A 207 -20.31 22.07 -7.34
N GLY A 208 -19.24 22.44 -8.04
CA GLY A 208 -18.38 23.60 -7.71
C GLY A 208 -17.61 23.51 -6.39
N LEU A 209 -17.82 22.47 -5.57
CA LEU A 209 -17.28 22.37 -4.21
C LEU A 209 -16.11 21.38 -4.11
N PRO A 210 -15.00 21.74 -3.43
CA PRO A 210 -13.92 20.80 -3.12
C PRO A 210 -14.38 19.61 -2.26
N ARG A 211 -13.57 18.55 -2.22
CA ARG A 211 -13.85 17.37 -1.38
C ARG A 211 -13.84 17.66 0.12
N GLY A 212 -13.07 18.66 0.56
CA GLY A 212 -12.98 19.09 1.96
C GLY A 212 -13.95 20.22 2.35
N ALA A 213 -14.83 20.66 1.45
CA ALA A 213 -15.71 21.81 1.69
C ALA A 213 -16.55 21.67 2.98
N PRO A 214 -16.70 22.74 3.79
CA PRO A 214 -17.59 22.75 4.94
C PRO A 214 -19.01 22.28 4.57
N GLY A 215 -19.61 21.44 5.41
CA GLY A 215 -20.93 20.83 5.15
C GLY A 215 -20.93 19.64 4.19
N ARG A 216 -19.82 19.34 3.49
CA ARG A 216 -19.72 18.17 2.59
C ARG A 216 -19.30 16.90 3.33
N THR A 217 -20.23 16.28 4.05
CA THR A 217 -20.03 14.91 4.56
C THR A 217 -20.19 13.90 3.43
N ILE A 218 -19.07 13.46 2.83
CA ILE A 218 -19.09 12.30 1.92
C ILE A 218 -19.13 11.04 2.80
N PRO A 219 -20.24 10.29 2.86
CA PRO A 219 -20.25 9.03 3.60
C PRO A 219 -19.23 8.07 2.99
N LEU A 220 -18.47 7.37 3.84
CA LEU A 220 -17.52 6.36 3.39
C LEU A 220 -18.29 5.29 2.61
N SER A 221 -17.95 5.12 1.33
CA SER A 221 -18.68 4.24 0.43
C SER A 221 -18.51 2.77 0.81
N GLU A 222 -19.44 1.91 0.37
CA GLU A 222 -19.28 0.46 0.51
C GLU A 222 -17.96 -0.03 -0.13
N GLU A 223 -17.54 0.61 -1.23
CA GLU A 223 -16.24 0.36 -1.87
C GLU A 223 -15.05 0.69 -0.94
N TYR A 224 -15.12 1.77 -0.17
CA TYR A 224 -14.08 2.09 0.82
C TYR A 224 -13.95 0.97 1.85
N PHE A 225 -15.07 0.53 2.45
CA PHE A 225 -15.05 -0.57 3.41
C PHE A 225 -14.58 -1.90 2.78
N ARG A 226 -14.98 -2.18 1.53
CA ARG A 226 -14.50 -3.35 0.77
C ARG A 226 -12.99 -3.32 0.55
N ARG A 227 -12.39 -2.14 0.29
CA ARG A 227 -10.93 -1.97 0.20
C ARG A 227 -10.24 -2.21 1.55
N ILE A 228 -10.80 -1.71 2.65
CA ILE A 228 -10.25 -1.99 3.99
C ILE A 228 -10.28 -3.50 4.28
N GLU A 229 -11.41 -4.18 4.02
CA GLU A 229 -11.51 -5.63 4.21
C GLU A 229 -10.52 -6.41 3.34
N ALA A 230 -10.34 -6.00 2.08
CA ALA A 230 -9.37 -6.58 1.16
C ALA A 230 -7.91 -6.42 1.62
N ILE A 231 -7.54 -5.23 2.12
CA ILE A 231 -6.22 -4.94 2.69
C ILE A 231 -5.99 -5.79 3.94
N GLU A 232 -6.94 -5.82 4.88
CA GLU A 232 -6.85 -6.64 6.09
C GLU A 232 -6.69 -8.12 5.78
N PHE A 233 -7.51 -8.66 4.86
CA PHE A 233 -7.41 -10.04 4.42
C PHE A 233 -6.02 -10.37 3.87
N THR A 234 -5.51 -9.50 2.98
CA THR A 234 -4.26 -9.72 2.28
C THR A 234 -3.04 -9.65 3.21
N ILE A 235 -3.01 -8.67 4.12
CA ILE A 235 -1.96 -8.55 5.14
C ILE A 235 -1.97 -9.79 6.05
N LYS A 236 -3.15 -10.21 6.54
CA LYS A 236 -3.30 -11.43 7.35
C LYS A 236 -2.86 -12.70 6.61
N GLN A 237 -2.86 -12.69 5.28
CA GLN A 237 -2.49 -13.85 4.46
C GLN A 237 -0.99 -13.94 4.14
N ASP A 238 -0.28 -12.82 3.97
CA ASP A 238 1.10 -12.84 3.44
C ASP A 238 2.10 -13.52 4.39
N ASP A 239 1.85 -13.47 5.70
CA ASP A 239 2.64 -14.15 6.74
C ASP A 239 2.42 -15.67 6.81
N GLY A 240 1.72 -16.27 5.83
CA GLY A 240 1.62 -17.71 5.63
C GLY A 240 0.41 -18.34 6.31
N ALA A 241 -0.76 -17.75 6.07
CA ALA A 241 -2.04 -18.16 6.64
C ALA A 241 -2.61 -19.48 6.09
N LEU A 242 -3.73 -19.89 6.69
CA LEU A 242 -4.39 -21.17 6.51
C LEU A 242 -4.74 -21.50 5.04
N PRO A 243 -4.53 -22.74 4.58
CA PRO A 243 -4.95 -23.22 3.25
C PRO A 243 -6.44 -22.95 2.93
N GLN A 244 -7.29 -22.89 3.96
CA GLN A 244 -8.73 -22.59 3.84
C GLN A 244 -9.04 -21.17 3.33
N ASN A 245 -8.14 -20.20 3.52
CA ASN A 245 -8.41 -18.83 3.06
C ASN A 245 -8.28 -18.68 1.54
N LEU A 246 -7.68 -19.65 0.82
CA LEU A 246 -7.65 -19.62 -0.65
C LEU A 246 -9.06 -19.62 -1.26
N TYR A 247 -10.03 -20.25 -0.60
CA TYR A 247 -11.44 -20.20 -1.02
C TYR A 247 -12.03 -18.78 -0.94
N LYS A 248 -11.62 -17.99 0.07
CA LYS A 248 -12.11 -16.62 0.33
C LYS A 248 -11.38 -15.52 -0.46
N ALA A 249 -10.26 -15.85 -1.09
CA ALA A 249 -9.50 -14.89 -1.89
C ALA A 249 -10.20 -14.65 -3.25
N ASP A 250 -10.24 -13.41 -3.71
CA ASP A 250 -10.65 -13.04 -5.06
C ASP A 250 -9.54 -13.38 -6.08
N ILE A 251 -8.28 -13.26 -5.68
CA ILE A 251 -7.09 -13.48 -6.53
C ILE A 251 -6.06 -14.29 -5.73
N VAL A 252 -5.47 -15.31 -6.35
CA VAL A 252 -4.39 -16.12 -5.77
C VAL A 252 -3.12 -15.95 -6.60
N LEU A 253 -2.06 -15.41 -6.01
CA LEU A 253 -0.76 -15.24 -6.65
C LEU A 253 0.18 -16.39 -6.25
N THR A 254 0.71 -17.12 -7.23
CA THR A 254 1.68 -18.21 -7.00
C THR A 254 2.95 -18.01 -7.84
N GLY A 255 4.09 -18.52 -7.36
CA GLY A 255 5.39 -18.36 -8.03
C GLY A 255 6.58 -18.37 -7.07
N VAL A 256 7.81 -18.36 -7.60
CA VAL A 256 9.05 -18.46 -6.79
C VAL A 256 9.27 -17.25 -5.89
N SER A 257 10.10 -17.38 -4.86
CA SER A 257 10.44 -16.23 -4.00
C SER A 257 11.12 -15.11 -4.83
N ARG A 258 10.74 -13.84 -4.56
CA ARG A 258 11.12 -12.58 -5.27
C ARG A 258 10.34 -12.17 -6.54
N THR A 259 9.30 -12.89 -6.97
CA THR A 259 8.44 -12.45 -8.10
C THR A 259 7.46 -11.31 -7.77
N GLY A 260 7.84 -10.33 -6.92
CA GLY A 260 6.99 -9.17 -6.59
C GLY A 260 5.69 -9.44 -5.81
N LYS A 261 5.34 -10.69 -5.47
CA LYS A 261 4.07 -11.09 -4.81
C LYS A 261 3.58 -10.17 -3.69
N THR A 262 4.41 -9.89 -2.68
CA THR A 262 3.97 -9.10 -1.51
C THR A 262 3.54 -7.68 -1.93
N PRO A 263 4.38 -6.82 -2.55
CA PRO A 263 3.93 -5.54 -3.11
C PRO A 263 2.71 -5.64 -4.01
N LEU A 264 2.69 -6.60 -4.94
CA LEU A 264 1.60 -6.77 -5.90
C LEU A 264 0.26 -7.13 -5.23
N SER A 265 0.29 -8.00 -4.23
CA SER A 265 -0.90 -8.36 -3.46
C SER A 265 -1.48 -7.17 -2.69
N ILE A 266 -0.62 -6.34 -2.08
CA ILE A 266 -1.05 -5.13 -1.36
C ILE A 266 -1.61 -4.09 -2.34
N TYR A 267 -0.98 -3.89 -3.50
CA TYR A 267 -1.50 -2.99 -4.54
C TYR A 267 -2.89 -3.42 -5.03
N LEU A 268 -3.06 -4.70 -5.34
CA LEU A 268 -4.37 -5.26 -5.72
C LEU A 268 -5.40 -5.13 -4.58
N ALA A 269 -4.98 -5.30 -3.32
CA ALA A 269 -5.85 -5.10 -2.16
C ALA A 269 -6.33 -3.64 -2.00
N GLN A 270 -5.46 -2.66 -2.29
CA GLN A 270 -5.84 -1.24 -2.36
C GLN A 270 -6.88 -0.94 -3.45
N LYS A 271 -6.94 -1.75 -4.51
CA LYS A 271 -8.01 -1.71 -5.53
C LYS A 271 -9.28 -2.47 -5.13
N GLY A 272 -9.29 -3.16 -3.99
CA GLY A 272 -10.47 -3.81 -3.40
C GLY A 272 -10.55 -5.34 -3.54
N TYR A 273 -9.45 -6.02 -3.90
CA TYR A 273 -9.43 -7.49 -4.12
C TYR A 273 -8.75 -8.22 -2.95
N LYS A 274 -9.39 -9.25 -2.42
CA LYS A 274 -8.80 -10.14 -1.39
C LYS A 274 -7.74 -11.02 -2.03
N VAL A 275 -6.46 -10.73 -1.79
CA VAL A 275 -5.35 -11.45 -2.44
C VAL A 275 -4.68 -12.45 -1.51
N ALA A 276 -4.41 -13.65 -2.03
CA ALA A 276 -3.68 -14.70 -1.34
C ALA A 276 -2.36 -15.04 -2.03
N ASN A 277 -1.26 -15.07 -1.27
CA ASN A 277 0.07 -15.43 -1.79
C ASN A 277 0.43 -16.88 -1.45
N VAL A 278 0.66 -17.72 -2.47
CA VAL A 278 1.14 -19.10 -2.31
C VAL A 278 2.55 -19.23 -2.91
N PRO A 279 3.63 -19.19 -2.11
CA PRO A 279 4.98 -19.30 -2.66
C PRO A 279 5.26 -20.72 -3.16
N ILE A 280 5.84 -20.80 -4.36
CA ILE A 280 6.50 -22.03 -4.85
C ILE A 280 7.90 -22.07 -4.25
N VAL A 281 8.26 -23.20 -3.65
CA VAL A 281 9.57 -23.48 -3.07
C VAL A 281 9.95 -24.92 -3.42
N MET A 282 11.15 -25.13 -3.95
CA MET A 282 11.62 -26.46 -4.33
C MET A 282 11.62 -27.42 -3.13
N GLY A 283 11.13 -28.66 -3.34
CA GLY A 283 11.03 -29.68 -2.29
C GLY A 283 9.86 -29.50 -1.30
N ILE A 284 8.98 -28.51 -1.52
CA ILE A 284 7.75 -28.32 -0.75
C ILE A 284 6.55 -28.48 -1.68
N GLU A 285 5.70 -29.47 -1.39
CA GLU A 285 4.41 -29.66 -2.08
C GLU A 285 3.50 -28.45 -1.86
N LEU A 286 2.87 -27.98 -2.93
CA LEU A 286 1.83 -26.95 -2.86
C LEU A 286 0.61 -27.46 -2.07
N PRO A 287 -0.12 -26.58 -1.37
CA PRO A 287 -1.27 -26.99 -0.57
C PRO A 287 -2.39 -27.49 -1.50
N LYS A 288 -3.03 -28.61 -1.13
CA LYS A 288 -4.13 -29.19 -1.94
C LYS A 288 -5.21 -28.16 -2.30
N THR A 289 -5.54 -27.28 -1.37
CA THR A 289 -6.53 -26.21 -1.57
C THR A 289 -6.19 -25.22 -2.68
N LEU A 290 -4.94 -25.15 -3.17
CA LEU A 290 -4.60 -24.36 -4.37
C LEU A 290 -5.18 -24.98 -5.65
N PHE A 291 -5.34 -26.30 -5.69
CA PHE A 291 -5.89 -27.05 -6.82
C PHE A 291 -7.41 -27.31 -6.67
N GLU A 292 -7.95 -27.11 -5.47
CA GLU A 292 -9.38 -27.28 -5.15
C GLU A 292 -10.18 -25.97 -5.26
N VAL A 293 -9.51 -24.81 -5.33
CA VAL A 293 -10.16 -23.53 -5.65
C VAL A 293 -10.40 -23.39 -7.14
N ASP A 294 -11.33 -22.50 -7.50
CA ASP A 294 -11.51 -22.04 -8.87
C ASP A 294 -10.14 -21.67 -9.52
N PRO A 295 -9.74 -22.35 -10.60
CA PRO A 295 -8.46 -22.10 -11.26
C PRO A 295 -8.46 -20.78 -12.04
N GLU A 296 -9.62 -20.17 -12.33
CA GLU A 296 -9.69 -18.90 -13.07
C GLU A 296 -9.17 -17.70 -12.26
N LYS A 297 -9.12 -17.81 -10.92
CA LYS A 297 -8.54 -16.80 -10.03
C LYS A 297 -7.09 -17.06 -9.60
N VAL A 298 -6.44 -18.10 -10.12
CA VAL A 298 -5.03 -18.40 -9.80
C VAL A 298 -4.11 -17.88 -10.90
N PHE A 299 -3.11 -17.08 -10.50
CA PHE A 299 -2.15 -16.43 -11.39
C PHE A 299 -0.72 -16.82 -11.02
N GLY A 300 -0.02 -17.45 -11.97
CA GLY A 300 1.40 -17.76 -11.87
C GLY A 300 2.25 -16.53 -12.17
N LEU A 301 3.29 -16.30 -11.38
CA LEU A 301 4.27 -15.23 -11.59
C LEU A 301 5.63 -15.87 -11.84
N THR A 302 6.24 -15.52 -12.98
CA THR A 302 7.60 -15.92 -13.36
C THR A 302 8.49 -14.71 -13.58
N ILE A 303 9.80 -14.91 -13.60
CA ILE A 303 10.81 -13.84 -13.68
C ILE A 303 12.07 -14.39 -14.34
N ASN A 304 12.76 -13.54 -15.09
CA ASN A 304 14.05 -13.85 -15.69
C ASN A 304 15.08 -14.27 -14.61
N PRO A 305 15.84 -15.37 -14.82
CA PRO A 305 16.76 -15.90 -13.81
C PRO A 305 17.90 -14.94 -13.43
N VAL A 306 18.39 -14.11 -14.36
CA VAL A 306 19.48 -13.16 -14.11
C VAL A 306 18.99 -12.04 -13.19
N ILE A 307 17.83 -11.46 -13.49
CA ILE A 307 17.20 -10.42 -12.66
C ILE A 307 16.81 -10.99 -11.29
N LEU A 308 16.29 -12.22 -11.24
CA LEU A 308 15.98 -12.93 -9.99
C LEU A 308 17.22 -13.11 -9.11
N GLN A 309 18.35 -13.54 -9.68
CA GLN A 309 19.61 -13.61 -8.96
C GLN A 309 20.03 -12.23 -8.44
N ALA A 310 19.98 -11.18 -9.26
CA ALA A 310 20.38 -9.84 -8.86
C ALA A 310 19.58 -9.33 -7.65
N ILE A 311 18.25 -9.51 -7.66
CA ILE A 311 17.37 -9.17 -6.53
C ILE A 311 17.72 -9.98 -5.27
N ARG A 312 18.02 -11.28 -5.41
CA ARG A 312 18.43 -12.15 -4.29
C ARG A 312 19.77 -11.72 -3.70
N LYS A 313 20.78 -11.43 -4.53
CA LYS A 313 22.10 -10.92 -4.13
C LYS A 313 21.97 -9.58 -3.40
N ALA A 314 21.18 -8.65 -3.94
CA ALA A 314 20.94 -7.33 -3.31
C ALA A 314 20.33 -7.47 -1.91
N ARG A 315 19.28 -8.29 -1.74
CA ARG A 315 18.68 -8.50 -0.41
C ARG A 315 19.56 -9.32 0.54
N ALA A 316 20.39 -10.23 0.05
CA ALA A 316 21.37 -10.94 0.89
C ALA A 316 22.37 -9.95 1.52
N LYS A 317 22.91 -9.01 0.73
CA LYS A 317 23.79 -7.93 1.20
C LYS A 317 23.08 -7.05 2.24
N SER A 318 21.88 -6.57 1.94
CA SER A 318 21.10 -5.68 2.82
C SER A 318 20.76 -6.29 4.19
N LEU A 319 20.79 -7.62 4.35
CA LEU A 319 20.47 -8.29 5.60
C LEU A 319 21.70 -8.73 6.42
N GLY A 320 22.93 -8.40 5.99
CA GLY A 320 24.15 -8.62 6.78
C GLY A 320 24.44 -10.08 7.15
N PHE A 321 23.99 -11.05 6.35
CA PHE A 321 24.16 -12.48 6.65
C PHE A 321 25.50 -13.03 6.12
N ASN A 322 26.23 -13.74 6.99
CA ASN A 322 27.41 -14.51 6.61
C ASN A 322 27.07 -15.60 5.57
N ILE A 323 28.00 -15.83 4.66
CA ILE A 323 27.77 -16.39 3.32
C ILE A 323 27.44 -17.90 3.33
N GLU A 324 27.89 -18.63 4.34
CA GLU A 324 28.07 -20.10 4.29
C GLU A 324 26.78 -20.93 4.32
N THR A 325 25.69 -20.45 4.92
CA THR A 325 24.43 -21.23 5.02
C THR A 325 23.34 -20.79 4.04
N ARG A 326 23.62 -19.82 3.16
CA ARG A 326 22.64 -19.26 2.21
C ARG A 326 23.18 -18.95 0.80
N SER A 327 24.46 -19.19 0.50
CA SER A 327 25.03 -18.94 -0.85
C SER A 327 24.14 -19.51 -1.96
N ASN A 328 23.75 -20.78 -1.79
CA ASN A 328 22.99 -21.60 -2.73
C ASN A 328 21.64 -20.96 -3.15
N TYR A 329 20.92 -20.28 -2.25
CA TYR A 329 19.64 -19.62 -2.60
C TYR A 329 19.77 -18.54 -3.69
N SER A 330 20.97 -17.97 -3.85
CA SER A 330 21.29 -16.94 -4.85
C SER A 330 22.23 -17.42 -5.97
N GLU A 331 22.67 -18.67 -5.96
CA GLU A 331 23.46 -19.26 -7.04
C GLU A 331 22.59 -19.47 -8.28
N MET A 332 23.17 -19.34 -9.49
CA MET A 332 22.38 -19.35 -10.73
C MET A 332 21.68 -20.69 -10.96
N ASP A 333 22.31 -21.79 -10.57
CA ASP A 333 21.80 -23.13 -10.87
C ASP A 333 20.60 -23.46 -9.99
N TYR A 334 20.65 -23.16 -8.69
CA TYR A 334 19.48 -23.21 -7.80
C TYR A 334 18.34 -22.32 -8.30
N VAL A 335 18.65 -21.10 -8.78
CA VAL A 335 17.64 -20.18 -9.34
C VAL A 335 16.98 -20.77 -10.59
N ARG A 336 17.75 -21.43 -11.47
CA ARG A 336 17.23 -22.14 -12.65
C ARG A 336 16.38 -23.34 -12.26
N GLU A 337 16.84 -24.18 -11.34
CA GLU A 337 16.11 -25.35 -10.83
C GLU A 337 14.77 -24.98 -10.18
N GLU A 338 14.75 -23.92 -9.36
CA GLU A 338 13.52 -23.44 -8.71
C GLU A 338 12.52 -22.86 -9.73
N LEU A 339 13.02 -22.17 -10.77
CA LEU A 339 12.19 -21.68 -11.89
C LEU A 339 11.65 -22.83 -12.76
N GLU A 340 12.44 -23.85 -13.10
CA GLU A 340 11.95 -25.04 -13.83
C GLU A 340 11.01 -25.90 -12.98
N PHE A 341 11.19 -25.94 -11.66
CA PHE A 341 10.19 -26.52 -10.75
C PHE A 341 8.87 -25.73 -10.81
N ALA A 342 8.91 -24.40 -10.76
CA ALA A 342 7.70 -23.58 -10.92
C ALA A 342 7.06 -23.77 -12.31
N ARG A 343 7.86 -23.77 -13.39
CA ARG A 343 7.39 -23.97 -14.78
C ARG A 343 6.67 -25.31 -14.95
N ARG A 344 7.18 -26.39 -14.34
CA ARG A 344 6.49 -27.70 -14.31
C ARG A 344 5.17 -27.68 -13.57
N ASN A 345 5.08 -26.99 -12.42
CA ASN A 345 3.81 -26.81 -11.71
C ASN A 345 2.80 -26.01 -12.55
N PHE A 346 3.23 -24.97 -13.26
CA PHE A 346 2.37 -24.20 -14.16
C PHE A 346 1.92 -25.01 -15.38
N ALA A 347 2.82 -25.80 -15.99
CA ALA A 347 2.48 -26.65 -17.14
C ALA A 347 1.43 -27.74 -16.80
N GLN A 348 1.37 -28.18 -15.54
CA GLN A 348 0.32 -29.08 -15.04
C GLN A 348 -1.04 -28.38 -14.81
N ASN A 349 -1.08 -27.04 -14.84
CA ASN A 349 -2.26 -26.23 -14.54
C ASN A 349 -2.50 -25.16 -15.64
N PRO A 350 -2.82 -25.57 -16.88
CA PRO A 350 -2.84 -24.68 -18.05
C PRO A 350 -3.88 -23.54 -18.01
N VAL A 351 -4.84 -23.60 -17.08
CA VAL A 351 -5.83 -22.53 -16.85
C VAL A 351 -5.21 -21.31 -16.15
N TRP A 352 -4.12 -21.50 -15.39
CA TRP A 352 -3.46 -20.41 -14.65
C TRP A 352 -2.63 -19.53 -15.59
N PRO A 353 -2.93 -18.22 -15.73
CA PRO A 353 -2.09 -17.33 -16.51
C PRO A 353 -0.71 -17.22 -15.86
N VAL A 354 0.35 -17.43 -16.65
CA VAL A 354 1.74 -17.25 -16.19
C VAL A 354 2.23 -15.89 -16.69
N ILE A 355 2.39 -14.95 -15.76
CA ILE A 355 2.77 -13.57 -16.04
C ILE A 355 4.26 -13.41 -15.74
N GLU A 356 5.04 -13.03 -16.75
CA GLU A 356 6.42 -12.60 -16.53
C GLU A 356 6.45 -11.18 -15.97
N VAL A 357 7.11 -11.01 -14.82
CA VAL A 357 7.22 -9.73 -14.08
C VAL A 357 8.58 -9.05 -14.27
N THR A 358 9.43 -9.56 -15.16
CA THR A 358 10.77 -9.02 -15.43
C THR A 358 10.69 -7.58 -15.91
N GLY A 359 11.31 -6.65 -15.17
CA GLY A 359 11.40 -5.22 -15.55
C GLY A 359 10.09 -4.44 -15.47
N LYS A 360 8.97 -5.07 -15.07
CA LYS A 360 7.65 -4.43 -15.00
C LYS A 360 7.39 -3.76 -13.66
N ALA A 361 6.65 -2.67 -13.70
CA ALA A 361 6.09 -2.05 -12.51
C ALA A 361 5.00 -2.95 -11.87
N ILE A 362 4.68 -2.66 -10.61
CA ILE A 362 3.64 -3.40 -9.88
C ILE A 362 2.27 -3.07 -10.46
N GLU A 363 2.07 -1.82 -10.85
CA GLU A 363 0.92 -1.23 -11.51
C GLU A 363 0.58 -1.95 -12.82
N GLU A 364 1.58 -2.16 -13.68
CA GLU A 364 1.45 -2.87 -14.96
C GLU A 364 1.07 -4.33 -14.75
N THR A 365 1.76 -5.01 -13.83
CA THR A 365 1.48 -6.41 -13.51
C THR A 365 0.08 -6.57 -12.93
N ALA A 366 -0.35 -5.63 -12.07
CA ALA A 366 -1.71 -5.59 -11.55
C ALA A 366 -2.75 -5.34 -12.65
N ALA A 367 -2.49 -4.44 -13.60
CA ALA A 367 -3.39 -4.18 -14.73
C ALA A 367 -3.61 -5.44 -15.59
N VAL A 368 -2.56 -6.22 -15.87
CA VAL A 368 -2.66 -7.50 -16.59
C VAL A 368 -3.52 -8.51 -15.82
N ILE A 369 -3.29 -8.66 -14.50
CA ILE A 369 -4.07 -9.57 -13.64
C ILE A 369 -5.55 -9.15 -13.61
N LEU A 370 -5.82 -7.87 -13.36
CA LEU A 370 -7.19 -7.36 -13.25
C LEU A 370 -7.94 -7.48 -14.57
N ARG A 371 -7.30 -7.21 -15.72
CA ARG A 371 -7.90 -7.45 -17.03
C ARG A 371 -8.30 -8.92 -17.18
N LEU A 372 -7.36 -9.85 -16.99
CA LEU A 372 -7.65 -11.29 -17.12
C LEU A 372 -8.72 -11.78 -16.13
N TYR A 373 -8.75 -11.23 -14.91
CA TYR A 373 -9.78 -11.53 -13.91
C TYR A 373 -11.18 -11.04 -14.36
N HIS A 374 -11.28 -9.82 -14.88
CA HIS A 374 -12.56 -9.26 -15.34
C HIS A 374 -13.05 -9.88 -16.64
N ASP A 375 -12.16 -10.11 -17.61
CA ASP A 375 -12.48 -10.74 -18.90
C ASP A 375 -13.06 -12.16 -18.72
N ARG A 376 -12.62 -12.88 -17.68
CA ARG A 376 -13.16 -14.19 -17.27
C ARG A 376 -14.53 -14.08 -16.61
N LYS A 377 -14.65 -13.17 -15.63
CA LYS A 377 -15.86 -12.94 -14.83
C LYS A 377 -17.02 -12.33 -15.64
N HIS A 378 -16.69 -11.53 -16.64
CA HIS A 378 -17.61 -10.83 -17.52
C HIS A 378 -17.27 -11.16 -18.97
N ARG A 379 -17.88 -12.22 -19.51
CA ARG A 379 -17.75 -12.65 -20.91
C ARG A 379 -18.42 -11.65 -21.86
N CYS A 380 -17.79 -10.48 -22.01
CA CYS A 380 -18.21 -9.40 -22.89
C CYS A 380 -17.57 -9.53 -24.27
N SER A 381 -18.22 -8.96 -25.29
CA SER A 381 -17.69 -8.91 -26.66
C SER A 381 -16.42 -8.05 -26.78
N MET A 382 -16.26 -7.06 -25.91
CA MET A 382 -15.00 -6.34 -25.71
C MET A 382 -14.49 -6.52 -24.28
N PRO A 383 -13.22 -6.93 -24.08
CA PRO A 383 -12.61 -7.07 -22.76
C PRO A 383 -12.39 -5.70 -22.10
N GLY A 384 -12.63 -5.60 -20.79
CA GLY A 384 -12.56 -4.32 -20.09
C GLY A 384 -12.89 -4.40 -18.59
N ILE A 385 -12.29 -3.50 -17.81
CA ILE A 385 -12.53 -3.38 -16.37
C ILE A 385 -13.69 -2.40 -16.15
N SER A 386 -14.88 -2.92 -15.85
CA SER A 386 -16.08 -2.11 -15.61
C SER A 386 -16.32 -1.85 -14.13
N LYS A 387 -16.86 -0.66 -13.81
CA LYS A 387 -17.27 -0.28 -12.47
C LYS A 387 -18.55 0.55 -12.52
N ARG A 388 -19.48 0.27 -11.59
CA ARG A 388 -20.68 1.08 -11.34
C ARG A 388 -20.38 2.12 -10.25
N TYR A 389 -20.91 3.31 -10.43
CA TYR A 389 -20.90 4.43 -9.47
C TYR A 389 -22.32 4.69 -8.97
#